data_AF-A0A2G4GJK7-F1
#
_entry.id   AF-A0A2G4GJK7-F1
#
_cell.length_a   1.000
_cell.length_b   1.000
_cell.length_c   1.000
_cell.angle_alpha   90.00
_cell.angle_beta   90.00
_cell.angle_gamma   90.00
#
_symmetry.space_group_name_H-M   'P 1'
#
loop_
_entity.id
_entity.type
_entity.pdbx_description
1 polymer ?
#
loop_
_entity_poly.entity_id
_entity_poly.type
_entity_poly.pdbx_seq_one_letter_code
_entity_poly.pdbx_strand_id
1 'polypeptide(L)'
;MKHLKFQAEKIFDGFELLDGNYVLITDAEGKVIDIVDETIAGDDIQTFNGILSPGFVNAHCHLELSHLKDVIPPHTGLIPFLLDVVGKRDFPMEIILDRIKNAEAEMLADGIVAVGDIGNTANTLDTKLKSSI
;
A
#
# COMPACT_ATOMS: atom_id res chain seq x y z
N MET A 1 2.32 22.08 -20.43
CA MET A 1 2.82 21.01 -19.55
C MET A 1 2.36 19.68 -20.14
N LYS A 2 3.16 18.61 -20.03
CA LYS A 2 2.76 17.31 -20.57
C LYS A 2 1.82 16.64 -19.56
N HIS A 3 0.62 16.31 -19.98
CA HIS A 3 -0.33 15.53 -19.18
C HIS A 3 -0.11 14.04 -19.41
N LEU A 4 -0.35 13.24 -18.38
CA LEU A 4 -0.48 11.80 -18.50
C LEU A 4 -1.96 11.44 -18.46
N LYS A 5 -2.34 10.45 -19.26
CA LYS A 5 -3.73 10.05 -19.45
C LYS A 5 -3.84 8.55 -19.26
N PHE A 6 -4.77 8.12 -18.41
CA PHE A 6 -4.93 6.72 -18.01
C PHE A 6 -6.38 6.31 -18.15
N GLN A 7 -6.63 5.17 -18.79
CA GLN A 7 -7.95 4.57 -18.95
C GLN A 7 -7.88 3.11 -18.51
N ALA A 8 -8.97 2.60 -17.97
CA ALA A 8 -9.12 1.21 -17.57
C ALA A 8 -10.55 0.74 -17.86
N GLU A 9 -10.86 -0.54 -17.62
CA GLU A 9 -12.24 -1.04 -17.77
C GLU A 9 -13.22 -0.32 -16.83
N LYS A 10 -12.72 0.10 -15.66
CA LYS A 10 -13.39 1.00 -14.72
C LYS A 10 -12.39 1.90 -14.01
N ILE A 11 -12.84 3.10 -13.63
CA ILE A 11 -12.09 4.01 -12.75
C ILE A 11 -12.89 4.20 -11.47
N PHE A 12 -12.28 3.92 -10.32
CA PHE A 12 -12.85 4.31 -9.02
C PHE A 12 -12.34 5.70 -8.66
N ASP A 13 -13.22 6.68 -8.52
CA ASP A 13 -12.85 8.07 -8.20
C ASP A 13 -12.81 8.35 -6.68
N GLY A 14 -13.10 7.33 -5.85
CA GLY A 14 -13.25 7.44 -4.41
C GLY A 14 -14.71 7.42 -3.93
N PHE A 15 -15.67 7.57 -4.84
CA PHE A 15 -17.10 7.59 -4.55
C PHE A 15 -17.87 6.55 -5.37
N GLU A 16 -17.57 6.43 -6.66
CA GLU A 16 -18.24 5.52 -7.58
C GLU A 16 -17.29 4.87 -8.59
N LEU A 17 -17.77 3.80 -9.23
CA LEU A 17 -17.07 3.13 -10.32
C LEU A 17 -17.57 3.69 -11.66
N LEU A 18 -16.76 4.54 -12.27
CA LEU A 18 -16.93 5.01 -13.63
C LEU A 18 -16.64 3.87 -14.62
N ASP A 19 -17.33 3.87 -15.75
CA ASP A 19 -17.09 2.89 -16.81
C ASP A 19 -15.86 3.26 -17.67
N GLY A 20 -15.56 2.40 -18.65
CA GLY A 20 -14.39 2.55 -19.50
C GLY A 20 -14.39 3.76 -20.43
N ASN A 21 -15.45 4.59 -20.47
CA ASN A 21 -15.48 5.80 -21.29
C ASN A 21 -14.74 6.97 -20.64
N TYR A 22 -14.29 6.84 -19.40
CA TYR A 22 -13.60 7.90 -18.67
C TYR A 22 -12.08 7.73 -18.68
N VAL A 23 -11.37 8.86 -18.68
CA VAL A 23 -9.92 8.96 -18.70
C VAL A 23 -9.45 9.84 -17.55
N LEU A 24 -8.59 9.30 -16.69
CA LEU A 24 -7.90 10.04 -15.64
C LEU A 24 -6.76 10.86 -16.23
N ILE A 25 -6.74 12.15 -15.95
CA ILE A 25 -5.71 13.09 -16.37
C ILE A 25 -4.86 13.49 -15.17
N THR A 26 -3.54 13.37 -15.29
CA THR A 26 -2.59 13.86 -14.28
C THR A 26 -1.58 14.84 -14.89
N ASP A 27 -0.85 15.57 -14.05
CA ASP A 27 0.41 16.18 -14.45
C ASP A 27 1.54 15.14 -14.50
N ALA A 28 2.77 15.59 -14.79
CA ALA A 28 3.93 14.70 -14.92
C ALA A 28 4.38 14.14 -13.55
N GLU A 29 3.96 14.78 -12.46
CA GLU A 29 4.23 14.42 -11.08
C GLU A 29 3.17 13.48 -10.48
N GLY A 30 2.13 13.16 -11.24
CA GLY A 30 1.06 12.24 -10.84
C GLY A 30 -0.07 12.89 -10.04
N LYS A 31 -0.10 14.23 -9.94
CA LYS A 31 -1.25 14.94 -9.34
C LYS A 31 -2.45 14.80 -10.27
N VAL A 32 -3.57 14.34 -9.71
CA VAL A 32 -4.85 14.28 -10.41
C VAL A 32 -5.28 15.70 -10.79
N ILE A 33 -5.53 15.90 -12.09
CA ILE A 33 -6.01 17.16 -12.67
C ILE A 33 -7.51 17.08 -12.94
N ASP A 34 -7.95 16.01 -13.60
CA ASP A 34 -9.36 15.82 -13.96
C ASP A 34 -9.67 14.36 -14.31
N ILE A 35 -10.96 14.04 -14.42
CA ILE A 35 -11.47 12.80 -15.03
C ILE A 35 -12.50 13.20 -16.08
N VAL A 36 -12.23 12.87 -17.34
CA VAL A 36 -13.04 13.34 -18.49
C VAL A 36 -13.48 12.19 -19.37
N ASP A 37 -14.52 12.42 -20.17
CA ASP A 37 -14.93 11.49 -21.23
C ASP A 37 -13.83 11.34 -22.29
N GLU A 38 -13.62 10.11 -22.78
CA GLU A 38 -12.60 9.76 -23.78
C GLU A 38 -12.68 10.65 -25.02
N THR A 39 -13.88 11.06 -25.43
CA THR A 39 -14.11 11.90 -26.61
C THR A 39 -13.45 13.28 -26.53
N ILE A 40 -13.16 13.76 -25.31
CA ILE A 40 -12.50 15.04 -25.05
C ILE A 40 -11.12 14.88 -24.40
N ALA A 41 -10.71 13.66 -24.07
CA ALA A 41 -9.41 13.37 -23.47
C ALA A 41 -8.24 13.60 -24.46
N GLY A 42 -8.49 13.54 -25.77
CA GLY A 42 -7.48 13.68 -26.83
C GLY A 42 -6.58 12.44 -26.94
N ASP A 43 -5.39 12.61 -27.53
CA ASP A 43 -4.50 11.48 -27.86
C ASP A 43 -3.59 11.02 -26.70
N ASP A 44 -2.81 9.96 -26.91
CA ASP A 44 -1.81 9.39 -25.97
C ASP A 44 -2.41 8.80 -24.67
N ILE A 45 -3.61 8.22 -24.75
CA ILE A 45 -4.24 7.50 -23.64
C ILE A 45 -3.51 6.19 -23.38
N GLN A 46 -3.12 5.95 -22.13
CA GLN A 46 -2.56 4.68 -21.68
C GLN A 46 -3.68 3.79 -21.14
N THR A 47 -3.95 2.66 -21.80
CA THR A 47 -5.03 1.74 -21.42
C THR A 47 -4.51 0.57 -20.59
N PHE A 48 -5.21 0.26 -19.51
CA PHE A 48 -4.91 -0.83 -18.57
C PHE A 48 -6.10 -1.79 -18.45
N ASN A 49 -5.83 -3.06 -18.15
CA ASN A 49 -6.89 -4.03 -17.86
C ASN A 49 -7.30 -3.95 -16.38
N GLY A 50 -8.60 -4.15 -16.11
CA GLY A 50 -9.16 -4.14 -14.76
C GLY A 50 -9.60 -2.75 -14.26
N ILE A 51 -9.47 -2.53 -12.95
CA ILE A 51 -9.96 -1.32 -12.27
C ILE A 51 -8.76 -0.43 -11.90
N LEU A 52 -8.81 0.83 -12.31
CA LEU A 52 -7.90 1.86 -11.80
C LEU A 52 -8.51 2.49 -10.55
N SER A 53 -7.78 2.49 -9.44
CA SER A 53 -8.23 3.06 -8.16
C SER A 53 -7.12 3.87 -7.49
N PRO A 54 -7.44 4.74 -6.53
CA PRO A 54 -6.44 5.26 -5.60
C PRO A 54 -5.70 4.11 -4.92
N GLY A 55 -4.42 4.31 -4.63
CA GLY A 55 -3.66 3.40 -3.78
C GLY A 55 -4.26 3.33 -2.38
N PHE A 56 -4.05 2.20 -1.71
CA PHE A 56 -4.60 1.97 -0.38
C PHE A 56 -3.75 2.65 0.71
N VAL A 57 -4.41 3.02 1.80
CA VAL A 57 -3.74 3.53 3.01
C VAL A 57 -3.87 2.48 4.10
N ASN A 58 -2.73 1.93 4.54
CA ASN A 58 -2.71 1.11 5.74
C ASN A 58 -2.57 2.02 6.96
N ALA A 59 -3.70 2.40 7.55
CA ALA A 59 -3.74 3.39 8.62
C ALA A 59 -3.03 2.96 9.92
N HIS A 60 -2.78 1.67 10.12
CA HIS A 60 -2.16 1.16 11.34
C HIS A 60 -1.46 -0.17 11.12
N CYS A 61 -0.16 -0.22 11.42
CA CYS A 61 0.57 -1.47 11.55
C CYS A 61 1.67 -1.40 12.63
N HIS A 62 2.23 -2.57 12.92
CA HIS A 62 3.44 -2.75 13.71
C HIS A 62 4.45 -3.55 12.85
N LEU A 63 5.15 -2.88 11.94
CA LEU A 63 6.17 -3.52 11.08
C LEU A 63 7.25 -4.22 11.90
N GLU A 64 7.58 -3.68 13.08
CA GLU A 64 8.55 -4.28 14.01
C GLU A 64 8.17 -5.68 14.49
N LEU A 65 6.91 -6.09 14.32
CA LEU A 65 6.39 -7.41 14.70
C LEU A 65 6.25 -8.36 13.51
N SER A 66 6.65 -7.96 12.29
CA SER A 66 6.51 -8.78 11.07
C SER A 66 7.21 -10.14 11.16
N HIS A 67 8.22 -10.29 12.01
CA HIS A 67 8.88 -11.57 12.27
C HIS A 67 8.02 -12.59 13.04
N LEU A 68 6.91 -12.15 13.63
CA LEU A 68 5.94 -13.03 14.30
C LEU A 68 4.87 -13.60 13.35
N LYS A 69 4.86 -13.20 12.07
CA LYS A 69 3.99 -13.81 11.05
C LYS A 69 4.20 -15.33 11.06
N ASP A 70 3.10 -16.07 11.20
CA ASP A 70 3.05 -17.54 11.30
C ASP A 70 3.73 -18.18 12.54
N VAL A 71 4.24 -17.39 13.49
CA VAL A 71 4.84 -17.89 14.75
C VAL A 71 3.78 -18.11 15.84
N ILE A 72 2.78 -17.22 15.89
CA ILE A 72 1.71 -17.27 16.89
C ILE A 72 0.47 -17.91 16.23
N PRO A 73 -0.05 -19.03 16.74
CA PRO A 73 -1.18 -19.71 16.14
C PRO A 73 -2.46 -18.85 16.23
N PRO A 74 -3.35 -18.90 15.22
CA PRO A 74 -4.63 -18.20 15.27
C PRO A 74 -5.57 -18.88 16.28
N HIS A 75 -6.69 -18.21 16.56
CA HIS A 75 -7.80 -18.73 17.38
C HIS A 75 -7.44 -19.07 18.85
N THR A 76 -6.40 -18.47 19.41
CA THR A 76 -6.02 -18.61 20.84
C THR A 76 -6.76 -17.65 21.78
N GLY A 77 -7.40 -16.60 21.24
CA GLY A 77 -7.96 -15.50 22.02
C GLY A 77 -6.93 -14.43 22.38
N LEU A 78 -7.40 -13.27 22.85
CA LEU A 78 -6.59 -12.07 23.03
C LEU A 78 -5.51 -12.22 24.12
N ILE A 79 -5.86 -12.74 25.30
CA ILE A 79 -4.90 -12.83 26.41
C ILE A 79 -3.73 -13.76 26.07
N PRO A 80 -3.94 -15.00 25.56
CA PRO A 80 -2.82 -15.83 25.12
C PRO A 80 -2.00 -15.20 24.00
N PHE A 81 -2.65 -14.53 23.04
CA PHE A 81 -1.96 -13.81 21.96
C PHE A 81 -1.01 -12.74 22.50
N LEU A 82 -1.45 -11.89 23.44
CA LEU A 82 -0.61 -10.85 24.02
C LEU A 82 0.59 -11.42 24.79
N LEU A 83 0.38 -12.50 25.55
CA LEU A 83 1.47 -13.20 26.24
C LEU A 83 2.48 -13.78 25.25
N ASP A 84 2.01 -14.36 24.15
CA ASP A 84 2.85 -14.90 23.10
C ASP A 84 3.64 -13.82 22.36
N VAL A 85 3.04 -12.66 22.06
CA VAL A 85 3.77 -11.53 21.44
C VAL A 85 4.93 -11.09 22.34
N VAL A 86 4.70 -10.95 23.64
CA VAL A 86 5.76 -10.53 24.57
C VAL A 86 6.80 -11.63 24.78
N GLY A 87 6.37 -12.90 24.87
CA GLY A 87 7.23 -14.04 25.18
C GLY A 87 8.00 -14.61 23.99
N LYS A 88 7.51 -14.42 22.76
CA LYS A 88 8.09 -15.00 21.53
C LYS A 88 8.75 -13.97 20.62
N ARG A 89 8.73 -12.67 20.94
CA ARG A 89 9.34 -11.63 20.09
C ARG A 89 10.86 -11.65 20.00
N ASP A 90 11.56 -12.47 20.79
CA ASP A 90 13.02 -12.52 20.79
C ASP A 90 13.54 -13.33 19.58
N PHE A 91 14.15 -12.62 18.64
CA PHE A 91 14.72 -13.18 17.42
C PHE A 91 16.04 -12.47 17.11
N PRO A 92 16.97 -13.14 16.39
CA PRO A 92 18.14 -12.47 15.85
C PRO A 92 17.75 -11.21 15.08
N MET A 93 18.43 -10.09 15.34
CA MET A 93 18.12 -8.79 14.75
C MET A 93 18.10 -8.84 13.21
N GLU A 94 18.98 -9.63 12.60
CA GLU A 94 19.00 -9.83 11.14
C GLU A 94 17.68 -10.39 10.60
N ILE A 95 17.05 -11.34 11.31
CA ILE A 95 15.75 -11.90 10.94
C ILE A 95 14.65 -10.84 11.09
N ILE A 96 14.69 -10.05 12.16
CA ILE A 96 13.71 -8.97 12.39
C ILE A 96 13.78 -7.96 11.24
N LEU A 97 14.98 -7.50 10.90
CA LEU A 97 15.19 -6.51 9.83
C LEU A 97 14.81 -7.04 8.44
N ASP A 98 15.11 -8.31 8.15
CA ASP A 98 14.67 -8.97 6.92
C ASP A 98 13.14 -9.04 6.82
N ARG A 99 12.47 -9.42 7.91
CA ARG A 99 11.00 -9.51 7.96
C ARG A 99 10.31 -8.17 7.86
N ILE A 100 10.89 -7.11 8.43
CA ILE A 100 10.40 -5.73 8.24
C ILE A 100 10.44 -5.35 6.75
N LYS A 101 11.57 -5.56 6.07
CA LYS A 101 11.73 -5.25 4.64
C LYS A 101 10.76 -6.03 3.76
N ASN A 102 10.62 -7.33 4.05
CA ASN A 102 9.71 -8.20 3.29
C ASN A 102 8.24 -7.77 3.48
N ALA A 103 7.84 -7.37 4.69
CA ALA A 103 6.48 -6.89 4.94
C ALA A 103 6.18 -5.53 4.27
N GLU A 104 7.16 -4.61 4.23
CA GLU A 104 7.02 -3.37 3.46
C GLU A 104 6.87 -3.64 1.95
N ALA A 105 7.69 -4.52 1.40
CA ALA A 105 7.61 -4.91 0.00
C ALA A 105 6.26 -5.59 -0.34
N GLU A 106 5.75 -6.42 0.57
CA GLU A 106 4.41 -7.04 0.46
C GLU A 106 3.32 -5.96 0.43
N MET A 107 3.37 -4.98 1.34
CA MET A 107 2.40 -3.87 1.33
C MET A 107 2.40 -3.08 0.02
N LEU A 108 3.59 -2.76 -0.50
CA LEU A 108 3.71 -2.06 -1.79
C LEU A 108 3.13 -2.90 -2.94
N ALA A 109 3.42 -4.20 -2.98
CA ALA A 109 2.89 -5.12 -4.00
C ALA A 109 1.36 -5.25 -3.94
N ASP A 110 0.78 -5.13 -2.74
CA ASP A 110 -0.67 -5.14 -2.51
C ASP A 110 -1.34 -3.78 -2.79
N GLY A 111 -0.59 -2.79 -3.28
CA GLY A 111 -1.10 -1.49 -3.68
C GLY A 111 -1.28 -0.49 -2.52
N ILE A 112 -0.64 -0.73 -1.37
CA ILE A 112 -0.56 0.25 -0.29
C ILE A 112 0.47 1.32 -0.67
N VAL A 113 0.08 2.59 -0.59
CA VAL A 113 0.91 3.75 -0.96
C VAL A 113 1.19 4.69 0.20
N ALA A 114 0.57 4.44 1.36
CA ALA A 114 0.80 5.18 2.59
C ALA A 114 0.58 4.26 3.81
N VAL A 115 1.48 4.33 4.80
CA VAL A 115 1.36 3.50 6.02
C VAL A 115 1.54 4.27 7.34
N GLY A 116 0.67 3.98 8.31
CA GLY A 116 0.79 4.39 9.70
C GLY A 116 1.48 3.32 10.55
N ASP A 117 2.81 3.22 10.50
CA ASP A 117 3.56 2.27 11.34
C ASP A 117 3.85 2.83 12.74
N ILE A 118 3.23 2.21 13.75
CA ILE A 118 3.40 2.55 15.17
C ILE A 118 4.44 1.60 15.79
N GLY A 119 5.68 2.07 15.95
CA GLY A 119 6.75 1.27 16.56
C GLY A 119 6.87 1.49 18.07
N ASN A 120 7.12 0.43 18.84
CA ASN A 120 7.61 0.50 20.22
C ASN A 120 9.14 0.49 20.30
N THR A 121 9.81 0.23 19.18
CA THR A 121 11.27 0.15 19.03
C THR A 121 11.74 1.02 17.85
N ALA A 122 13.06 1.17 17.71
CA ALA A 122 13.66 1.86 16.57
C ALA A 122 13.90 0.95 15.34
N ASN A 123 13.47 -0.31 15.38
CA ASN A 123 13.85 -1.32 14.39
C ASN A 123 13.36 -0.98 12.97
N THR A 124 12.25 -0.25 12.83
CA THR A 124 11.69 0.13 11.52
C THR A 124 12.27 1.44 10.97
N LEU A 125 13.15 2.13 11.70
CA LEU A 125 13.65 3.45 11.31
C LEU A 125 14.40 3.45 9.97
N ASP A 126 15.32 2.50 9.78
CA ASP A 126 16.12 2.43 8.54
C ASP A 126 15.25 2.17 7.31
N THR A 127 14.26 1.28 7.46
CA THR A 127 13.25 1.00 6.44
C THR A 127 12.42 2.24 6.13
N LYS A 128 11.87 2.91 7.15
CA LYS A 128 11.08 4.15 6.99
C LYS A 128 11.82 5.26 6.26
N LEU A 129 13.12 5.42 6.50
CA LEU A 129 13.93 6.45 5.83
C LEU A 129 14.16 6.16 4.35
N LYS A 130 14.00 4.91 3.92
CA LYS A 130 14.19 4.44 2.54
C LYS A 130 12.87 4.12 1.83
N SER A 131 11.77 4.08 2.58
CA SER A 131 10.43 3.72 2.10
C SER A 131 9.96 4.68 1.01
N SER A 132 9.20 4.13 0.06
CA SER A 132 8.40 4.88 -0.92
C SER A 132 6.90 4.94 -0.57
N ILE A 133 6.50 4.38 0.57
CA ILE A 133 5.13 4.32 1.11
C ILE A 133 5.07 4.78 2.58
#